data_AF-A0A7S0BNS2-F1
#
_entry.id   AF-A0A7S0BNS2-F1
#
_cell.length_a   1.000
_cell.length_b   1.000
_cell.length_c   1.000
_cell.angle_alpha   90.00
_cell.angle_beta   90.00
_cell.angle_gamma   90.00
#
_symmetry.space_group_name_H-M   'P 1'
#
loop_
_entity.id
_entity.type
_entity.pdbx_description
1 polymer ?
#
loop_
_entity_poly.entity_id
_entity_poly.type
_entity_poly.pdbx_seq_one_letter_code
_entity_poly.pdbx_strand_id
1 'polypeptide(L)'
;MAVEYRQRFRKDVVVDVFCYRRHGHNELDQATFTQPLMYRKIKSHPTPVEVYTQRLVEEGTATRQELKQMEEDEWNHLQKAFKESADHVPAGGDYLDKQWEMFKSNKELSIPQATGVSEKTLHSIGNAYTKIPPWFKVHPLLKKILSERREQIELGTGIDWANAEALAFGTILKQEEITVRLSGQDCERGTFSQRHMVWHDQDSGAVYTSLNNLGGKQARLQIANSNLSEMAVLGFEQGFSLEHPNALVMWEAQFGDFANGAQVILDTFIAAGEVKWRRQSGIVLLLPHGYEGQGPEHSSARMERYLQMVDGDADKFPTEFEASRMIQQANLQICNASTPANYFHVLRRQVCREFRKPLILFTPKSLLRH
;
A
#
# COMPACT_ATOMS: atom_id res chain seq x y z
N MET A 1 8.12 21.39 23.31
CA MET A 1 6.75 21.01 23.73
C MET A 1 6.07 19.95 22.84
N ALA A 2 5.61 20.23 21.61
CA ALA A 2 4.84 19.24 20.82
C ALA A 2 5.64 17.95 20.52
N VAL A 3 6.91 18.09 20.13
CA VAL A 3 7.81 16.96 19.89
C VAL A 3 7.99 16.10 21.15
N GLU A 4 8.19 16.73 22.31
CA GLU A 4 8.31 16.03 23.60
C GLU A 4 7.03 15.28 23.96
N TYR A 5 5.85 15.87 23.75
CA TYR A 5 4.57 15.19 23.97
C TYR A 5 4.48 13.92 23.11
N ARG A 6 4.76 14.02 21.81
CA ARG A 6 4.74 12.88 20.89
C ARG A 6 5.76 11.81 21.32
N GLN A 7 6.97 12.20 21.72
CA GLN A 7 8.01 11.26 22.16
C GLN A 7 7.64 10.56 23.48
N ARG A 8 7.09 11.29 24.45
CA ARG A 8 6.74 10.79 25.79
C ARG A 8 5.49 9.91 25.77
N PHE A 9 4.44 10.35 25.08
CA PHE A 9 3.11 9.72 25.15
C PHE A 9 2.75 8.88 23.93
N ARG A 10 3.50 8.98 22.82
CA ARG A 10 3.25 8.23 21.58
C ARG A 10 1.84 8.41 21.03
N LYS A 11 1.30 9.62 21.17
CA LYS A 11 0.00 10.05 20.65
C LYS A 11 0.17 11.25 19.74
N ASP A 12 -0.81 11.43 18.86
CA ASP A 12 -0.89 12.58 17.97
C ASP A 12 -0.99 13.88 18.76
N VAL A 13 -0.43 14.94 18.18
CA VAL A 13 -0.42 16.29 18.72
C VAL A 13 -0.64 17.27 17.59
N VAL A 14 -1.48 18.28 17.82
CA VAL A 14 -1.79 19.32 16.84
C VAL A 14 -1.19 20.64 17.33
N VAL A 15 -0.49 21.33 16.44
CA VAL A 15 -0.03 22.71 16.66
C VAL A 15 -0.86 23.61 15.76
N ASP A 16 -1.78 24.36 16.36
CA ASP A 16 -2.60 25.32 15.62
C ASP A 16 -1.84 26.63 15.42
N VAL A 17 -1.39 26.87 14.19
CA VAL A 17 -0.60 28.05 13.82
C VAL A 17 -1.54 29.11 13.23
N PHE A 18 -2.01 29.99 14.10
CA PHE A 18 -2.80 31.14 13.69
C PHE A 18 -1.95 32.13 12.88
N CYS A 19 -2.22 32.20 11.58
CA CYS A 19 -1.54 33.08 10.64
C CYS A 19 -2.55 33.79 9.72
N TYR A 20 -2.07 34.41 8.64
CA TYR A 20 -2.91 35.01 7.62
C TYR A 20 -2.35 34.74 6.23
N ARG A 21 -3.22 34.76 5.21
CA ARG A 21 -2.84 34.63 3.80
C ARG A 21 -2.65 36.02 3.20
N ARG A 22 -1.43 36.36 2.79
CA ARG A 22 -1.08 37.70 2.27
C ARG A 22 -1.83 38.04 0.97
N HIS A 23 -1.94 37.07 0.06
CA HIS A 23 -2.61 37.19 -1.24
C HIS A 23 -3.91 36.36 -1.28
N GLY A 24 -4.55 36.26 -2.45
CA GLY A 24 -5.75 35.44 -2.66
C GLY A 24 -5.49 33.94 -2.52
N HIS A 25 -6.46 33.10 -2.92
CA HIS A 25 -6.28 31.65 -2.83
C HIS A 25 -5.08 31.15 -3.64
N ASN A 26 -4.85 31.82 -4.76
CA ASN A 26 -3.58 31.89 -5.46
C ASN A 26 -3.22 33.38 -5.66
N GLU A 27 -2.03 33.66 -6.16
CA GLU A 27 -1.47 35.01 -6.29
C GLU A 27 -2.24 35.90 -7.27
N LEU A 28 -2.99 35.31 -8.20
CA LEU A 28 -3.78 36.01 -9.21
C LEU A 28 -5.25 36.24 -8.79
N ASP A 29 -5.66 35.65 -7.68
CA ASP A 29 -7.03 35.69 -7.17
C ASP A 29 -7.34 36.96 -6.37
N GLN A 30 -8.53 37.54 -6.59
CA GLN A 30 -8.96 38.79 -5.96
C GLN A 30 -9.81 38.54 -4.70
N ALA A 31 -9.12 38.34 -3.58
CA ALA A 31 -9.78 38.02 -2.30
C ALA A 31 -10.68 39.13 -1.74
N THR A 32 -10.48 40.39 -2.14
CA THR A 32 -11.29 41.50 -1.62
C THR A 32 -12.75 41.44 -2.03
N PHE A 33 -13.10 40.65 -3.06
CA PHE A 33 -14.48 40.42 -3.47
C PHE A 33 -15.32 39.72 -2.39
N THR A 34 -14.69 38.88 -1.57
CA THR A 34 -15.39 38.06 -0.57
C THR A 34 -14.87 38.26 0.86
N GLN A 35 -13.65 38.78 1.05
CA GLN A 35 -13.07 39.08 2.38
C GLN A 35 -12.52 40.53 2.52
N PRO A 36 -13.27 41.58 2.20
CA PRO A 36 -12.74 42.95 2.11
C PRO A 36 -12.22 43.52 3.44
N LEU A 37 -12.88 43.23 4.57
CA LEU A 37 -12.45 43.74 5.88
C LEU A 37 -11.18 43.07 6.38
N MET A 38 -11.06 41.75 6.17
CA MET A 38 -9.86 40.98 6.54
C MET A 38 -8.66 41.47 5.74
N TYR A 39 -8.79 41.59 4.42
CA TYR A 39 -7.69 42.02 3.56
C TYR A 39 -7.34 43.50 3.75
N ARG A 40 -8.28 44.35 4.19
CA ARG A 40 -7.95 45.72 4.62
C ARG A 40 -7.00 45.71 5.82
N LYS A 41 -7.27 44.88 6.84
CA LYS A 41 -6.39 44.73 8.01
C LYS A 41 -5.04 44.11 7.64
N ILE A 42 -5.04 43.04 6.85
CA ILE A 42 -3.81 42.38 6.38
C ILE A 42 -2.94 43.38 5.62
N LYS A 43 -3.51 44.17 4.70
CA LYS A 43 -2.78 45.16 3.93
C LYS A 43 -2.09 46.22 4.80
N SER A 44 -2.70 46.60 5.93
CA SER A 44 -2.11 47.53 6.90
C SER A 44 -1.18 46.86 7.93
N HIS A 45 -1.07 45.54 7.96
CA HIS A 45 -0.28 44.81 8.95
C HIS A 45 1.13 44.50 8.40
N PRO A 46 2.20 44.87 9.15
CA PRO A 46 3.57 44.50 8.77
C PRO A 46 3.72 42.98 8.69
N THR A 47 4.64 42.52 7.86
CA THR A 47 4.94 41.09 7.70
C THR A 47 5.54 40.49 8.98
N PRO A 48 5.42 39.17 9.21
CA PRO A 48 6.11 38.52 10.33
C PRO A 48 7.61 38.78 10.33
N VAL A 49 8.24 38.86 9.15
CA VAL A 49 9.67 39.16 8.99
C VAL A 49 9.99 40.56 9.48
N GLU A 50 9.22 41.58 9.09
CA GLU A 50 9.42 42.96 9.58
C GLU A 50 9.21 43.09 11.08
N VAL A 51 8.14 42.46 11.61
CA VAL A 51 7.84 42.48 13.06
C VAL A 51 8.97 41.84 13.86
N TYR A 52 9.45 40.66 13.42
CA TYR A 52 10.52 39.96 14.12
C TYR A 52 11.87 40.66 13.95
N THR A 53 12.14 41.23 12.78
CA THR A 53 13.32 42.07 12.52
C THR A 53 13.38 43.25 13.48
N GLN A 54 12.27 43.99 13.61
CA GLN A 54 12.21 45.13 14.51
C GLN A 54 12.49 44.71 15.96
N ARG A 55 11.91 43.59 16.39
CA ARG A 55 12.15 43.03 17.73
C ARG A 55 13.62 42.68 17.98
N LEU A 56 14.27 41.97 17.05
CA LEU A 56 15.68 41.58 17.20
C LEU A 56 16.62 42.79 17.30
N VAL A 57 16.29 43.86 16.57
CA VAL A 57 17.04 45.13 16.62
C VAL A 57 16.81 45.85 17.95
N GLU A 58 15.57 45.92 18.44
CA GLU A 58 15.24 46.53 19.73
C GLU A 58 15.88 45.80 20.91
N GLU A 59 15.96 44.46 20.86
CA GLU A 59 16.60 43.62 21.87
C GLU A 59 18.14 43.61 21.74
N GLY A 60 18.71 44.22 20.69
CA GLY A 60 20.15 44.27 20.44
C GLY A 60 20.78 42.92 20.04
N THR A 61 19.96 41.93 19.66
CA THR A 61 20.42 40.59 19.26
C THR A 61 21.05 40.60 17.87
N ALA A 62 20.56 41.46 16.98
CA ALA A 62 21.09 41.66 15.63
C ALA A 62 20.91 43.11 15.21
N THR A 63 21.78 43.60 14.33
CA THR A 63 21.67 44.92 13.73
C THR A 63 20.79 44.88 12.48
N ARG A 64 20.19 46.03 12.14
CA ARG A 64 19.41 46.17 10.89
C ARG A 64 20.26 45.90 9.64
N GLN A 65 21.57 46.18 9.70
CA GLN A 65 22.48 45.94 8.59
C GLN A 65 22.74 44.45 8.38
N GLU A 66 22.95 43.69 9.46
CA GLU A 66 23.12 42.22 9.39
C GLU A 66 21.89 41.53 8.80
N LEU A 67 20.69 41.90 9.26
CA LEU A 67 19.45 41.30 8.77
C LEU A 67 19.18 41.64 7.30
N LYS A 68 19.50 42.88 6.87
CA LYS A 68 19.39 43.26 5.46
C LYS A 68 20.39 42.51 4.59
N GLN A 69 21.62 42.33 5.07
CA GLN A 69 22.63 41.55 4.36
C GLN A 69 22.15 40.10 4.17
N MET A 70 21.52 39.49 5.18
CA MET A 70 20.94 38.14 5.05
C MET A 70 19.87 38.06 3.95
N GLU A 71 19.00 39.08 3.84
CA GLU A 71 17.98 39.14 2.79
C GLU A 71 18.63 39.28 1.40
N GLU A 72 19.63 40.17 1.27
CA GLU A 72 20.37 40.36 0.02
C GLU A 72 21.15 39.10 -0.39
N ASP A 73 21.76 38.41 0.56
CA ASP A 73 22.50 37.16 0.33
C ASP A 73 21.58 36.05 -0.18
N GLU A 74 20.41 35.87 0.44
CA GLU A 74 19.43 34.87 -0.01
C GLU A 74 18.84 35.24 -1.38
N TRP A 75 18.56 36.52 -1.64
CA TRP A 75 18.12 36.96 -2.96
C TRP A 75 19.18 36.68 -4.03
N ASN A 76 20.44 36.99 -3.73
CA ASN A 76 21.56 36.71 -4.63
C ASN A 76 21.74 35.21 -4.87
N HIS A 77 21.53 34.38 -3.85
CA HIS A 77 21.53 32.93 -3.96
C HIS A 77 20.43 32.43 -4.91
N LEU A 78 19.18 32.90 -4.75
CA LEU A 78 18.07 32.55 -5.64
C LEU A 78 18.30 33.04 -7.08
N GLN A 79 18.85 34.23 -7.26
CA GLN A 79 19.21 34.77 -8.58
C GLN A 79 20.31 33.95 -9.27
N LYS A 80 21.30 33.50 -8.50
CA LYS A 80 22.35 32.61 -9.00
C LYS A 80 21.76 31.26 -9.42
N ALA A 81 20.94 30.64 -8.57
CA ALA A 81 20.27 29.38 -8.89
C ALA A 81 19.37 29.50 -10.13
N PHE A 82 18.65 30.62 -10.28
CA PHE A 82 17.85 30.88 -11.48
C PHE A 82 18.71 30.96 -12.75
N LYS A 83 19.85 31.64 -12.70
CA LYS A 83 20.78 31.70 -13.86
C LYS A 83 21.36 30.33 -14.18
N GLU A 84 21.77 29.58 -13.16
CA GLU A 84 22.32 28.23 -13.31
C GLU A 84 21.26 27.22 -13.80
N SER A 85 19.96 27.49 -13.57
CA SER A 85 18.88 26.61 -14.02
C SER A 85 18.80 26.46 -15.54
N ALA A 86 19.33 27.41 -16.31
CA ALA A 86 19.38 27.35 -17.77
C ALA A 86 20.20 26.15 -18.28
N ASP A 87 21.25 25.78 -17.55
CA ASP A 87 22.15 24.68 -17.90
C ASP A 87 21.88 23.42 -17.05
N HIS A 88 20.92 23.49 -16.13
CA HIS A 88 20.63 22.40 -15.21
C HIS A 88 19.85 21.29 -15.91
N VAL A 89 20.45 20.09 -15.95
CA VAL A 89 19.75 18.86 -16.32
C VAL A 89 19.34 18.17 -15.01
N PRO A 90 18.03 17.98 -14.75
CA PRO A 90 17.57 17.25 -13.58
C PRO A 90 18.21 15.87 -13.53
N ALA A 91 18.75 15.49 -12.37
CA ALA A 91 19.25 14.14 -12.18
C ALA A 91 18.12 13.15 -12.51
N GLY A 92 18.31 12.35 -13.56
CA GLY A 92 17.30 11.41 -14.06
C GLY A 92 17.01 10.22 -13.13
N GLY A 93 17.54 10.25 -11.90
CA GLY A 93 17.29 9.23 -10.89
C GLY A 93 15.83 9.26 -10.46
N ASP A 94 15.25 8.08 -10.30
CA ASP A 94 13.97 7.98 -9.63
C ASP A 94 14.18 8.40 -8.17
N TYR A 95 13.21 9.12 -7.58
CA TYR A 95 13.19 9.48 -6.15
C TYR A 95 12.90 8.24 -5.29
N LEU A 96 13.55 7.13 -5.60
CA LEU A 96 13.37 5.85 -4.97
C LEU A 96 14.38 5.75 -3.83
N ASP A 97 13.86 5.44 -2.65
CA ASP A 97 14.66 5.26 -1.44
C ASP A 97 15.68 4.14 -1.67
N LYS A 98 16.80 4.14 -0.93
CA LYS A 98 17.86 3.11 -1.01
C LYS A 98 17.33 1.67 -1.04
N GLN A 99 16.18 1.43 -0.42
CA GLN A 99 15.50 0.14 -0.37
C GLN A 99 15.06 -0.39 -1.76
N TRP A 100 14.98 0.48 -2.77
CA TRP A 100 14.55 0.18 -4.12
C TRP A 100 15.70 0.01 -5.13
N GLU A 101 16.97 0.20 -4.72
CA GLU A 101 18.15 0.12 -5.60
C GLU A 101 18.28 -1.23 -6.32
N MET A 102 17.76 -2.31 -5.73
CA MET A 102 17.79 -3.67 -6.30
C MET A 102 16.64 -3.95 -7.26
N PHE A 103 15.71 -3.00 -7.47
CA PHE A 103 14.56 -3.14 -8.35
C PHE A 103 14.79 -2.42 -9.68
N LYS A 104 14.38 -3.06 -10.76
CA LYS A 104 14.46 -2.53 -12.12
C LYS A 104 13.51 -1.35 -12.29
N SER A 105 14.04 -0.30 -12.91
CA SER A 105 13.26 0.83 -13.38
C SER A 105 12.34 0.44 -14.54
N ASN A 106 11.44 1.33 -14.95
CA ASN A 106 10.60 1.14 -16.14
C ASN A 106 11.40 1.11 -17.46
N LYS A 107 12.67 1.51 -17.45
CA LYS A 107 13.56 1.50 -18.63
C LYS A 107 14.14 0.12 -18.85
N GLU A 108 14.48 -0.59 -17.78
CA GLU A 108 15.09 -1.91 -17.81
C GLU A 108 14.01 -2.99 -18.02
N LEU A 109 14.32 -4.07 -18.74
CA LEU A 109 13.38 -5.18 -18.91
C LEU A 109 13.55 -6.20 -17.76
N SER A 110 12.47 -6.50 -17.06
CA SER A 110 12.41 -7.65 -16.15
C SER A 110 11.94 -8.89 -16.90
N ILE A 111 12.71 -9.97 -16.77
CA ILE A 111 12.41 -11.25 -17.41
C ILE A 111 11.39 -11.99 -16.52
N PRO A 112 10.38 -12.67 -17.10
CA PRO A 112 9.45 -13.49 -16.34
C PRO A 112 10.17 -14.49 -15.42
N GLN A 113 9.87 -14.42 -14.12
CA GLN A 113 10.45 -15.30 -13.10
C GLN A 113 9.51 -16.47 -12.79
N ALA A 114 10.09 -17.66 -12.60
CA ALA A 114 9.33 -18.83 -12.20
C ALA A 114 8.77 -18.63 -10.78
N THR A 115 7.47 -18.90 -10.61
CA THR A 115 6.79 -18.79 -9.30
C THR A 115 6.56 -20.15 -8.65
N GLY A 116 6.87 -21.25 -9.35
CA GLY A 116 6.78 -22.60 -8.82
C GLY A 116 7.70 -22.83 -7.61
N VAL A 117 7.33 -23.81 -6.79
CA VAL A 117 8.12 -24.26 -5.63
C VAL A 117 8.09 -25.78 -5.59
N SER A 118 9.07 -26.38 -4.91
CA SER A 118 9.08 -27.84 -4.75
C SER A 118 7.94 -28.33 -3.87
N GLU A 119 7.37 -29.49 -4.20
CA GLU A 119 6.35 -30.16 -3.39
C GLU A 119 6.82 -30.36 -1.95
N LYS A 120 8.10 -30.74 -1.74
CA LYS A 120 8.71 -30.85 -0.42
C LYS A 120 8.53 -29.57 0.42
N THR A 121 8.67 -28.40 -0.21
CA THR A 121 8.45 -27.11 0.46
C THR A 121 6.98 -26.91 0.80
N LEU A 122 6.07 -27.22 -0.13
CA LEU A 122 4.62 -27.15 0.10
C LEU A 122 4.17 -28.06 1.24
N HIS A 123 4.61 -29.32 1.27
CA HIS A 123 4.33 -30.25 2.36
C HIS A 123 4.90 -29.78 3.70
N SER A 124 6.12 -29.24 3.71
CA SER A 124 6.74 -28.71 4.94
C SER A 124 5.92 -27.56 5.53
N ILE A 125 5.53 -26.60 4.68
CA ILE A 125 4.69 -25.47 5.08
C ILE A 125 3.31 -25.96 5.53
N GLY A 126 2.68 -26.83 4.73
CA GLY A 126 1.38 -27.42 5.00
C GLY A 126 1.29 -28.09 6.36
N ASN A 127 2.27 -28.95 6.65
CA ASN A 127 2.40 -29.62 7.94
C ASN A 127 2.57 -28.65 9.10
N ALA A 128 3.32 -27.56 8.91
CA ALA A 128 3.59 -26.60 9.97
C ALA A 128 2.38 -25.70 10.23
N TYR A 129 1.74 -25.14 9.20
CA TYR A 129 0.67 -24.17 9.39
C TYR A 129 -0.66 -24.81 9.84
N THR A 130 -0.87 -26.10 9.54
CA THR A 130 -2.06 -26.84 10.01
C THR A 130 -1.86 -27.47 11.40
N LYS A 131 -0.66 -27.40 11.97
CA LYS A 131 -0.35 -27.99 13.28
C LYS A 131 -0.92 -27.13 14.42
N ILE A 132 -1.81 -27.74 15.19
CA ILE A 132 -2.34 -27.15 16.43
C ILE A 132 -1.34 -27.39 17.56
N PRO A 133 -0.87 -26.35 18.28
CA PRO A 133 -0.01 -26.52 19.45
C PRO A 133 -0.72 -27.31 20.56
N PRO A 134 -0.01 -28.16 21.33
CA PRO A 134 -0.64 -28.98 22.38
C PRO A 134 -1.36 -28.18 23.46
N TRP A 135 -0.92 -26.94 23.70
CA TRP A 135 -1.50 -26.03 24.70
C TRP A 135 -2.71 -25.23 24.19
N PHE A 136 -3.03 -25.31 22.90
CA PHE A 136 -4.04 -24.47 22.26
C PHE A 136 -5.37 -25.20 22.09
N LYS A 137 -6.43 -24.72 22.75
CA LYS A 137 -7.79 -25.23 22.59
C LYS A 137 -8.48 -24.57 21.41
N VAL A 138 -8.35 -25.20 20.25
CA VAL A 138 -9.01 -24.77 19.01
C VAL A 138 -10.51 -25.11 18.99
N HIS A 139 -11.31 -24.30 18.30
CA HIS A 139 -12.73 -24.60 18.05
C HIS A 139 -12.88 -25.92 17.25
N PRO A 140 -13.84 -26.81 17.59
CA PRO A 140 -13.98 -28.12 16.92
C PRO A 140 -14.13 -28.06 15.39
N LEU A 141 -14.92 -27.10 14.87
CA LEU A 141 -15.06 -26.92 13.42
C LEU A 141 -13.75 -26.47 12.75
N LEU A 142 -12.97 -25.61 13.42
CA LEU A 142 -11.67 -25.18 12.89
C LEU A 142 -10.67 -26.34 12.92
N LYS A 143 -10.70 -27.20 13.95
CA LYS A 143 -9.90 -28.43 13.98
C LYS A 143 -10.18 -29.32 12.77
N LYS A 144 -11.46 -29.46 12.39
CA LYS A 144 -11.87 -30.22 11.20
C LYS A 144 -11.31 -29.59 9.92
N ILE A 145 -11.49 -28.27 9.74
CA ILE A 145 -10.94 -27.52 8.59
C ILE A 145 -9.42 -27.70 8.46
N LEU A 146 -8.67 -27.59 9.57
CA LEU A 146 -7.21 -27.76 9.56
C LEU A 146 -6.80 -29.19 9.21
N SER A 147 -7.56 -30.19 9.66
CA SER A 147 -7.32 -31.59 9.31
C SER A 147 -7.55 -31.85 7.82
N GLU A 148 -8.65 -31.34 7.26
CA GLU A 148 -8.98 -31.48 5.83
C GLU A 148 -7.92 -30.80 4.96
N ARG A 149 -7.47 -29.60 5.34
CA ARG A 149 -6.39 -28.90 4.63
C ARG A 149 -5.08 -29.67 4.65
N ARG A 150 -4.76 -30.30 5.79
CA ARG A 150 -3.56 -31.12 5.92
C ARG A 150 -3.62 -32.31 4.97
N GLU A 151 -4.75 -33.01 4.96
CA GLU A 151 -5.00 -34.15 4.07
C GLU A 151 -4.90 -33.75 2.59
N GLN A 152 -5.52 -32.64 2.17
CA GLN A 152 -5.41 -32.12 0.80
C GLN A 152 -3.96 -31.89 0.36
N ILE A 153 -3.12 -31.37 1.27
CA ILE A 153 -1.71 -31.13 0.98
C ILE A 153 -0.94 -32.44 0.92
N GLU A 154 -1.18 -33.37 1.86
CA GLU A 154 -0.54 -34.68 1.90
C GLU A 154 -0.87 -35.53 0.66
N LEU A 155 -2.12 -35.48 0.19
CA LEU A 155 -2.58 -36.15 -1.03
C LEU A 155 -2.21 -35.39 -2.32
N GLY A 156 -1.88 -34.11 -2.23
CA GLY A 156 -1.60 -33.25 -3.40
C GLY A 156 -2.81 -32.98 -4.28
N THR A 157 -4.03 -33.22 -3.80
CA THR A 157 -5.28 -33.08 -4.57
C THR A 157 -6.35 -32.38 -3.75
N GLY A 158 -7.31 -31.73 -4.43
CA GLY A 158 -8.41 -31.03 -3.76
C GLY A 158 -8.01 -29.79 -2.94
N ILE A 159 -6.86 -29.19 -3.25
CA ILE A 159 -6.38 -27.97 -2.55
C ILE A 159 -7.35 -26.81 -2.84
N ASP A 160 -8.04 -26.35 -1.79
CA ASP A 160 -8.98 -25.23 -1.87
C ASP A 160 -8.28 -23.86 -1.99
N TRP A 161 -9.08 -22.80 -2.19
CA TRP A 161 -8.60 -21.44 -2.40
C TRP A 161 -7.78 -20.89 -1.23
N ALA A 162 -8.24 -21.12 -0.01
CA ALA A 162 -7.60 -20.61 1.21
C ALA A 162 -6.35 -21.43 1.58
N ASN A 163 -6.33 -22.71 1.24
CA ASN A 163 -5.16 -23.58 1.38
C ASN A 163 -4.06 -23.15 0.39
N ALA A 164 -4.41 -22.86 -0.86
CA ALA A 164 -3.48 -22.30 -1.84
C ALA A 164 -2.95 -20.91 -1.42
N GLU A 165 -3.80 -20.05 -0.83
CA GLU A 165 -3.40 -18.76 -0.24
C GLU A 165 -2.37 -18.96 0.89
N ALA A 166 -2.64 -19.87 1.83
CA ALA A 166 -1.75 -20.17 2.95
C ALA A 166 -0.39 -20.72 2.47
N LEU A 167 -0.39 -21.57 1.44
CA LEU A 167 0.84 -22.06 0.80
C LEU A 167 1.60 -20.92 0.10
N ALA A 168 0.91 -20.02 -0.59
CA ALA A 168 1.55 -18.85 -1.22
C ALA A 168 2.22 -17.96 -0.16
N PHE A 169 1.51 -17.63 0.91
CA PHE A 169 2.06 -16.82 1.99
C PHE A 169 3.24 -17.53 2.67
N GLY A 170 3.07 -18.80 3.05
CA GLY A 170 4.13 -19.56 3.70
C GLY A 170 5.40 -19.68 2.85
N THR A 171 5.26 -19.85 1.54
CA THR A 171 6.42 -19.94 0.63
C THR A 171 7.12 -18.59 0.46
N ILE A 172 6.38 -17.48 0.51
CA ILE A 172 6.96 -16.13 0.51
C ILE A 172 7.68 -15.87 1.82
N LEU A 173 7.07 -16.21 2.97
CA LEU A 173 7.67 -16.02 4.30
C LEU A 173 8.94 -16.84 4.53
N LYS A 174 9.12 -17.93 3.76
CA LYS A 174 10.34 -18.74 3.77
C LYS A 174 11.45 -18.18 2.88
N GLN A 175 11.15 -17.22 2.00
CA GLN A 175 12.18 -16.47 1.29
C GLN A 175 12.82 -15.48 2.26
N GLU A 176 14.10 -15.19 2.08
CA GLU A 176 14.81 -14.29 2.98
C GLU A 176 14.24 -12.87 2.86
N GLU A 177 13.91 -12.27 4.01
CA GLU A 177 13.52 -10.86 4.16
C GLU A 177 12.22 -10.41 3.47
N ILE A 178 11.46 -11.32 2.84
CA ILE A 178 10.18 -10.95 2.20
C ILE A 178 9.02 -11.15 3.17
N THR A 179 8.44 -10.05 3.64
CA THR A 179 7.28 -10.06 4.55
C THR A 179 5.95 -10.19 3.82
N VAL A 180 4.91 -10.60 4.53
CA VAL A 180 3.54 -10.60 4.01
C VAL A 180 2.68 -9.75 4.92
N ARG A 181 1.91 -8.83 4.35
CA ARG A 181 0.97 -7.97 5.05
C ARG A 181 -0.41 -8.08 4.41
N LEU A 182 -1.42 -8.39 5.21
CA LEU A 182 -2.83 -8.42 4.81
C LEU A 182 -3.64 -7.54 5.77
N SER A 183 -4.33 -6.55 5.23
CA SER A 183 -5.15 -5.63 6.00
C SER A 183 -6.54 -5.54 5.39
N GLY A 184 -7.57 -5.50 6.23
CA GLY A 184 -8.95 -5.47 5.79
C GLY A 184 -9.90 -5.84 6.90
N GLN A 185 -11.19 -5.63 6.69
CA GLN A 185 -12.21 -5.94 7.68
C GLN A 185 -12.36 -7.46 7.81
N ASP A 186 -12.23 -7.97 9.04
CA ASP A 186 -12.35 -9.41 9.36
C ASP A 186 -11.39 -10.34 8.58
N CYS A 187 -10.31 -9.81 8.00
CA CYS A 187 -9.44 -10.56 7.09
C CYS A 187 -8.73 -11.74 7.77
N GLU A 188 -8.52 -11.69 9.09
CA GLU A 188 -7.89 -12.76 9.88
C GLU A 188 -8.64 -14.10 9.79
N ARG A 189 -9.97 -14.03 9.94
CA ARG A 189 -10.90 -15.14 9.75
C ARG A 189 -11.27 -15.29 8.28
N GLY A 190 -11.37 -14.18 7.57
CA GLY A 190 -11.99 -14.02 6.27
C GLY A 190 -13.50 -13.76 6.41
N THR A 191 -14.02 -12.87 5.57
CA THR A 191 -15.46 -12.54 5.48
C THR A 191 -16.32 -13.80 5.39
N PHE A 192 -15.93 -14.73 4.52
CA PHE A 192 -16.64 -15.99 4.23
C PHE A 192 -16.22 -17.14 5.16
N SER A 193 -15.54 -16.83 6.27
CA SER A 193 -14.98 -17.80 7.22
C SER A 193 -14.14 -18.86 6.50
N GLN A 194 -13.36 -18.42 5.51
CA GLN A 194 -12.55 -19.28 4.66
C GLN A 194 -11.08 -19.27 5.06
N ARG A 195 -10.54 -18.22 5.68
CA ARG A 195 -9.07 -18.05 5.78
C ARG A 195 -8.49 -18.71 7.01
N HIS A 196 -8.93 -18.30 8.19
CA HIS A 196 -8.48 -18.80 9.49
C HIS A 196 -6.94 -18.86 9.65
N MET A 197 -6.24 -17.75 9.35
CA MET A 197 -4.79 -17.65 9.59
C MET A 197 -4.46 -17.25 11.02
N VAL A 198 -5.44 -16.66 11.72
CA VAL A 198 -5.37 -16.34 13.15
C VAL A 198 -6.43 -17.14 13.89
N TRP A 199 -6.02 -17.81 14.94
CA TRP A 199 -6.86 -18.67 15.76
C TRP A 199 -7.03 -18.06 17.15
N HIS A 200 -8.21 -18.26 17.74
CA HIS A 200 -8.52 -17.82 19.10
C HIS A 200 -8.76 -19.04 19.98
N ASP A 201 -8.00 -19.14 21.06
CA ASP A 201 -8.13 -20.19 22.06
C ASP A 201 -9.49 -20.07 22.76
N GLN A 202 -10.22 -21.18 22.84
CA GLN A 202 -11.62 -21.19 23.31
C GLN A 202 -11.78 -20.98 24.82
N ASP A 203 -10.71 -21.12 25.61
CA ASP A 203 -10.78 -20.94 27.06
C ASP A 203 -10.09 -19.65 27.52
N SER A 204 -8.93 -19.33 26.94
CA SER A 204 -8.07 -18.22 27.36
C SER A 204 -8.19 -16.97 26.50
N GLY A 205 -8.75 -17.07 25.30
CA GLY A 205 -8.75 -15.99 24.30
C GLY A 205 -7.38 -15.69 23.70
N ALA A 206 -6.35 -16.49 24.01
CA ALA A 206 -5.03 -16.37 23.42
C ALA A 206 -5.09 -16.47 21.88
N VAL A 207 -4.30 -15.63 21.22
CA VAL A 207 -4.29 -15.51 19.75
C VAL A 207 -3.06 -16.24 19.19
N TYR A 208 -3.26 -17.07 18.17
CA TYR A 208 -2.19 -17.80 17.51
C TYR A 208 -2.25 -17.63 15.99
N THR A 209 -1.18 -17.07 15.40
CA THR A 209 -1.04 -16.92 13.94
C THR A 209 -0.18 -18.06 13.39
N SER A 210 -0.80 -19.00 12.67
CA SER A 210 -0.13 -20.26 12.31
C SER A 210 1.06 -20.10 11.37
N LEU A 211 0.95 -19.22 10.36
CA LEU A 211 2.01 -18.95 9.39
C LEU A 211 3.23 -18.22 9.98
N ASN A 212 3.14 -17.69 11.21
CA ASN A 212 4.31 -17.16 11.93
C ASN A 212 5.10 -18.24 12.68
N ASN A 213 4.70 -19.52 12.56
CA ASN A 213 5.27 -20.65 13.28
C ASN A 213 5.69 -21.80 12.34
N LEU A 214 6.24 -21.48 11.17
CA LEU A 214 6.70 -22.45 10.16
C LEU A 214 8.09 -23.06 10.50
N GLY A 215 8.73 -22.58 11.56
CA GLY A 215 10.06 -23.03 12.03
C GLY A 215 11.24 -22.46 11.22
N GLY A 216 12.46 -22.57 11.77
CA GLY A 216 13.68 -22.05 11.13
C GLY A 216 13.66 -20.53 10.93
N LYS A 217 14.53 -20.03 10.03
CA LYS A 217 14.53 -18.62 9.61
C LYS A 217 13.31 -18.38 8.70
N GLN A 218 12.47 -17.42 9.08
CA GLN A 218 11.33 -16.97 8.28
C GLN A 218 11.06 -15.49 8.54
N ALA A 219 10.44 -14.82 7.56
CA ALA A 219 9.86 -13.50 7.71
C ALA A 219 8.52 -13.57 8.47
N ARG A 220 7.94 -12.39 8.76
CA ARG A 220 6.70 -12.24 9.54
C ARG A 220 5.50 -11.98 8.64
N LEU A 221 4.40 -12.68 8.91
CA LEU A 221 3.05 -12.34 8.49
C LEU A 221 2.46 -11.29 9.43
N GLN A 222 2.05 -10.16 8.87
CA GLN A 222 1.23 -9.15 9.52
C GLN A 222 -0.17 -9.20 8.92
N ILE A 223 -1.07 -9.96 9.53
CA ILE A 223 -2.48 -9.97 9.19
C ILE A 223 -3.22 -9.16 10.25
N ALA A 224 -4.01 -8.18 9.85
CA ALA A 224 -4.63 -7.23 10.76
C ALA A 224 -6.06 -6.92 10.33
N ASN A 225 -7.01 -7.23 11.22
CA ASN A 225 -8.37 -6.72 11.09
C ASN A 225 -8.36 -5.19 11.19
N SER A 226 -8.76 -4.52 10.11
CA SER A 226 -8.84 -3.06 10.08
C SER A 226 -10.09 -2.56 10.79
N ASN A 227 -10.13 -1.26 11.09
CA ASN A 227 -11.38 -0.58 11.38
C ASN A 227 -12.31 -0.56 10.13
N LEU A 228 -13.58 -0.22 10.34
CA LEU A 228 -14.57 -0.02 9.27
C LEU A 228 -14.30 1.28 8.51
N SER A 229 -13.23 1.30 7.71
CA SER A 229 -12.84 2.44 6.87
C SER A 229 -12.04 1.95 5.66
N GLU A 230 -12.53 2.19 4.45
CA GLU A 230 -11.84 1.79 3.23
C GLU A 230 -10.77 2.81 2.83
N MET A 231 -11.12 4.11 2.79
CA MET A 231 -10.23 5.17 2.29
C MET A 231 -8.94 5.28 3.09
N ALA A 232 -9.02 5.43 4.42
CA ALA A 232 -7.84 5.64 5.24
C ALA A 232 -6.97 4.37 5.31
N VAL A 233 -7.58 3.18 5.34
CA VAL A 233 -6.85 1.91 5.41
C VAL A 233 -6.16 1.62 4.09
N LEU A 234 -6.85 1.75 2.95
CA LEU A 234 -6.22 1.57 1.64
C LEU A 234 -5.10 2.61 1.41
N GLY A 235 -5.30 3.86 1.85
CA GLY A 235 -4.25 4.88 1.83
C GLY A 235 -3.03 4.50 2.67
N PHE A 236 -3.25 3.93 3.86
CA PHE A 236 -2.19 3.41 4.71
C PHE A 236 -1.43 2.26 4.05
N GLU A 237 -2.14 1.26 3.50
CA GLU A 237 -1.51 0.13 2.83
C GLU A 237 -0.77 0.55 1.56
N GLN A 238 -1.28 1.55 0.84
CA GLN A 238 -0.56 2.14 -0.28
C GLN A 238 0.75 2.76 0.21
N GLY A 239 0.73 3.58 1.26
CA GLY A 239 1.95 4.12 1.87
C GLY A 239 2.95 3.04 2.28
N PHE A 240 2.47 1.96 2.91
CA PHE A 240 3.32 0.82 3.29
C PHE A 240 3.97 0.16 2.06
N SER A 241 3.22 -0.02 0.98
CA SER A 241 3.72 -0.62 -0.28
C SER A 241 4.75 0.24 -1.01
N LEU A 242 4.71 1.57 -0.81
CA LEU A 242 5.67 2.51 -1.40
C LEU A 242 7.01 2.49 -0.66
N GLU A 243 7.00 2.15 0.63
CA GLU A 243 8.20 2.10 1.48
C GLU A 243 8.87 0.73 1.43
N HIS A 244 8.10 -0.36 1.41
CA HIS A 244 8.62 -1.72 1.57
C HIS A 244 8.50 -2.57 0.29
N PRO A 245 9.50 -2.51 -0.62
CA PRO A 245 9.45 -3.31 -1.86
C PRO A 245 9.64 -4.82 -1.62
N ASN A 246 10.24 -5.22 -0.49
CA ASN A 246 10.37 -6.61 -0.05
C ASN A 246 9.18 -7.05 0.82
N ALA A 247 7.96 -6.74 0.37
CA ALA A 247 6.73 -7.18 1.02
C ALA A 247 5.64 -7.51 0.00
N LEU A 248 4.89 -8.58 0.26
CA LEU A 248 3.57 -8.76 -0.35
C LEU A 248 2.56 -7.98 0.49
N VAL A 249 2.15 -6.81 0.01
CA VAL A 249 1.19 -5.93 0.70
C VAL A 249 -0.18 -6.09 0.07
N MET A 250 -1.17 -6.48 0.87
CA MET A 250 -2.53 -6.74 0.43
C MET A 250 -3.54 -5.92 1.24
N TRP A 251 -4.52 -5.37 0.53
CA TRP A 251 -5.74 -4.84 1.11
C TRP A 251 -6.93 -5.67 0.63
N GLU A 252 -7.78 -6.13 1.54
CA GLU A 252 -8.99 -6.90 1.24
C GLU A 252 -10.24 -6.08 1.58
N ALA A 253 -11.08 -5.87 0.57
CA ALA A 253 -12.43 -5.36 0.77
C ALA A 253 -13.32 -6.49 1.33
N GLN A 254 -14.25 -6.16 2.24
CA GLN A 254 -15.17 -7.19 2.76
C GLN A 254 -16.02 -7.81 1.64
N PHE A 255 -16.53 -6.97 0.74
CA PHE A 255 -16.99 -7.28 -0.62
C PHE A 255 -16.36 -6.26 -1.57
N GLY A 256 -16.08 -6.66 -2.81
CA GLY A 256 -15.40 -5.79 -3.76
C GLY A 256 -16.18 -4.52 -4.10
N ASP A 257 -17.51 -4.56 -3.96
CA ASP A 257 -18.45 -3.45 -4.14
C ASP A 257 -18.07 -2.21 -3.29
N PHE A 258 -17.50 -2.41 -2.10
CA PHE A 258 -17.17 -1.36 -1.12
C PHE A 258 -15.87 -0.61 -1.41
N ALA A 259 -15.07 -1.06 -2.38
CA ALA A 259 -13.81 -0.39 -2.74
C ALA A 259 -14.02 1.05 -3.25
N ASN A 260 -15.23 1.38 -3.70
CA ASN A 260 -15.61 2.75 -4.10
C ASN A 260 -15.48 3.78 -2.97
N GLY A 261 -15.56 3.38 -1.70
CA GLY A 261 -15.30 4.26 -0.56
C GLY A 261 -13.88 4.82 -0.55
N ALA A 262 -12.94 4.15 -1.23
CA ALA A 262 -11.54 4.55 -1.36
C ALA A 262 -11.17 5.06 -2.76
N GLN A 263 -12.15 5.49 -3.58
CA GLN A 263 -11.92 5.86 -4.99
C GLN A 263 -10.82 6.92 -5.18
N VAL A 264 -10.71 7.91 -4.28
CA VAL A 264 -9.63 8.91 -4.35
C VAL A 264 -8.25 8.25 -4.27
N ILE A 265 -8.07 7.24 -3.41
CA ILE A 265 -6.80 6.50 -3.30
C ILE A 265 -6.54 5.67 -4.57
N LEU A 266 -7.57 5.02 -5.10
CA LEU A 266 -7.50 4.27 -6.35
C LEU A 266 -7.06 5.15 -7.52
N ASP A 267 -7.75 6.28 -7.74
CA ASP A 267 -7.53 7.15 -8.90
C ASP A 267 -6.20 7.90 -8.80
N THR A 268 -5.92 8.47 -7.63
CA THR A 268 -4.84 9.45 -7.50
C THR A 268 -3.52 8.85 -7.05
N PHE A 269 -3.52 7.69 -6.39
CA PHE A 269 -2.28 7.06 -5.92
C PHE A 269 -2.01 5.73 -6.61
N ILE A 270 -2.96 4.80 -6.59
CA ILE A 270 -2.71 3.44 -7.09
C ILE A 270 -2.60 3.42 -8.62
N ALA A 271 -3.53 4.05 -9.34
CA ALA A 271 -3.52 4.05 -10.81
C ALA A 271 -2.54 5.04 -11.44
N ALA A 272 -2.21 6.12 -10.74
CA ALA A 272 -1.44 7.24 -11.31
C ALA A 272 -0.10 7.52 -10.62
N GLY A 273 0.22 6.83 -9.52
CA GLY A 273 1.37 7.16 -8.67
C GLY A 273 2.71 7.00 -9.37
N GLU A 274 2.89 5.92 -10.14
CA GLU A 274 4.12 5.68 -10.88
C GLU A 274 4.31 6.68 -12.02
N VAL A 275 3.24 7.00 -12.77
CA VAL A 275 3.31 7.94 -13.89
C VAL A 275 3.60 9.37 -13.39
N LYS A 276 2.95 9.80 -12.31
CA LYS A 276 3.10 11.16 -11.78
C LYS A 276 4.37 11.37 -10.98
N TRP A 277 4.79 10.37 -10.20
CA TRP A 277 5.82 10.53 -9.17
C TRP A 277 6.95 9.50 -9.27
N ARG A 278 6.94 8.63 -10.28
CA ARG A 278 7.93 7.55 -10.47
C ARG A 278 8.07 6.62 -9.28
N ARG A 279 6.98 6.45 -8.52
CA ARG A 279 6.94 5.54 -7.37
C ARG A 279 6.25 4.23 -7.77
N GLN A 280 7.01 3.14 -7.78
CA GLN A 280 6.46 1.79 -7.92
C GLN A 280 5.71 1.39 -6.64
N SER A 281 4.71 0.52 -6.77
CA SER A 281 3.97 -0.07 -5.65
C SER A 281 3.60 -1.51 -5.98
N GLY A 282 3.74 -2.40 -5.01
CA GLY A 282 3.40 -3.82 -5.15
C GLY A 282 2.04 -4.19 -4.59
N ILE A 283 1.20 -3.20 -4.25
CA ILE A 283 -0.05 -3.43 -3.52
C ILE A 283 -0.99 -4.36 -4.31
N VAL A 284 -1.65 -5.26 -3.59
CA VAL A 284 -2.66 -6.16 -4.14
C VAL A 284 -4.01 -5.85 -3.51
N LEU A 285 -5.01 -5.59 -4.34
CA LEU A 285 -6.39 -5.38 -3.92
C LEU A 285 -7.17 -6.67 -4.14
N LEU A 286 -7.61 -7.28 -3.05
CA LEU A 286 -8.45 -8.47 -3.05
C LEU A 286 -9.91 -8.00 -3.00
N LEU A 287 -10.63 -8.17 -4.12
CA LEU A 287 -11.97 -7.65 -4.31
C LEU A 287 -12.97 -8.80 -4.54
N PRO A 288 -13.69 -9.28 -3.50
CA PRO A 288 -14.66 -10.34 -3.68
C PRO A 288 -15.72 -9.97 -4.72
N HIS A 289 -15.88 -10.81 -5.75
CA HIS A 289 -16.70 -10.54 -6.93
C HIS A 289 -17.48 -11.79 -7.34
N GLY A 290 -18.73 -11.62 -7.80
CA GLY A 290 -19.53 -12.71 -8.35
C GLY A 290 -21.04 -12.46 -8.24
N TYR A 291 -21.78 -12.74 -9.32
CA TYR A 291 -23.24 -12.58 -9.38
C TYR A 291 -23.94 -13.82 -8.82
N GLU A 292 -24.20 -13.81 -7.51
CA GLU A 292 -24.71 -14.98 -6.76
C GLU A 292 -26.09 -14.72 -6.13
N GLY A 293 -26.81 -13.71 -6.63
CA GLY A 293 -28.15 -13.34 -6.14
C GLY A 293 -28.16 -12.60 -4.80
N GLN A 294 -27.02 -12.07 -4.34
CA GLN A 294 -26.90 -11.35 -3.05
C GLN A 294 -27.24 -9.85 -3.12
N GLY A 295 -27.74 -9.36 -4.27
CA GLY A 295 -28.14 -7.97 -4.47
C GLY A 295 -27.03 -7.06 -5.01
N PRO A 296 -27.33 -5.76 -5.21
CA PRO A 296 -26.47 -4.83 -5.94
C PRO A 296 -25.16 -4.46 -5.22
N GLU A 297 -25.11 -4.53 -3.90
CA GLU A 297 -23.94 -4.18 -3.08
C GLU A 297 -23.08 -5.39 -2.66
N HIS A 298 -23.36 -6.59 -3.19
CA HIS A 298 -22.64 -7.83 -2.85
C HIS A 298 -22.34 -8.69 -4.08
N SER A 299 -22.27 -8.07 -5.27
CA SER A 299 -22.15 -8.80 -6.53
C SER A 299 -20.98 -8.32 -7.39
N SER A 300 -20.73 -7.01 -7.44
CA SER A 300 -19.83 -6.41 -8.40
C SER A 300 -18.81 -5.50 -7.75
N ALA A 301 -17.57 -5.98 -7.74
CA ALA A 301 -16.38 -5.16 -7.61
C ALA A 301 -16.15 -4.14 -8.75
N ARG A 302 -17.08 -3.95 -9.71
CA ARG A 302 -16.97 -2.93 -10.78
C ARG A 302 -15.72 -3.07 -11.65
N MET A 303 -15.48 -4.28 -12.16
CA MET A 303 -14.30 -4.62 -12.97
C MET A 303 -14.08 -3.67 -14.15
N GLU A 304 -15.16 -3.23 -14.78
CA GLU A 304 -15.16 -2.27 -15.89
C GLU A 304 -14.45 -0.96 -15.53
N ARG A 305 -14.56 -0.49 -14.28
CA ARG A 305 -13.92 0.74 -13.83
C ARG A 305 -12.41 0.57 -13.74
N TYR A 306 -11.95 -0.54 -13.18
CA TYR A 306 -10.52 -0.81 -13.10
C TYR A 306 -9.90 -1.01 -14.48
N LEU A 307 -10.60 -1.67 -15.40
CA LEU A 307 -10.18 -1.78 -16.80
C LEU A 307 -10.09 -0.40 -17.48
N GLN A 308 -11.07 0.48 -17.25
CA GLN A 308 -11.04 1.86 -17.77
C GLN A 308 -9.86 2.68 -17.21
N MET A 309 -9.37 2.35 -16.01
CA MET A 309 -8.23 3.01 -15.37
C MET A 309 -6.87 2.50 -15.87
N VAL A 310 -6.83 1.41 -16.65
CA VAL A 310 -5.58 0.87 -17.23
C VAL A 310 -5.14 1.76 -18.39
N ASP A 311 -3.84 2.08 -18.45
CA ASP A 311 -3.24 2.94 -19.48
C ASP A 311 -2.79 2.18 -20.75
N GLY A 312 -3.27 0.95 -20.92
CA GLY A 312 -2.99 0.11 -22.08
C GLY A 312 -3.79 0.52 -23.31
N ASP A 313 -3.17 0.38 -24.48
CA ASP A 313 -3.84 0.56 -25.77
C ASP A 313 -4.78 -0.64 -26.04
N ALA A 314 -6.09 -0.37 -26.08
CA ALA A 314 -7.12 -1.38 -26.27
C ALA A 314 -7.08 -2.04 -27.66
N ASP A 315 -6.46 -1.38 -28.65
CA ASP A 315 -6.38 -1.86 -30.03
C ASP A 315 -5.06 -2.60 -30.32
N LYS A 316 -4.12 -2.63 -29.37
CA LYS A 316 -2.82 -3.29 -29.53
C LYS A 316 -2.77 -4.65 -28.85
N PHE A 317 -2.67 -5.70 -29.65
CA PHE A 317 -2.40 -7.07 -29.17
C PHE A 317 -0.89 -7.34 -29.18
N PRO A 318 -0.25 -7.54 -28.02
CA PRO A 318 1.20 -7.75 -27.97
C PRO A 318 1.58 -9.15 -28.45
N THR A 319 2.72 -9.25 -29.14
CA THR A 319 3.47 -10.51 -29.23
C THR A 319 3.94 -10.98 -27.85
N GLU A 320 4.38 -12.24 -27.70
CA GLU A 320 4.87 -12.74 -26.40
C GLU A 320 6.02 -11.89 -25.82
N PHE A 321 6.91 -11.39 -26.67
CA PHE A 321 8.00 -10.51 -26.26
C PHE A 321 7.47 -9.15 -25.79
N GLU A 322 6.56 -8.55 -26.56
CA GLU A 322 5.93 -7.27 -26.19
C GLU A 322 5.09 -7.40 -24.91
N ALA A 323 4.49 -8.56 -24.65
CA ALA A 323 3.66 -8.79 -23.46
C ALA A 323 4.48 -8.62 -22.17
N SER A 324 5.73 -9.08 -22.14
CA SER A 324 6.61 -8.90 -20.97
C SER A 324 6.87 -7.43 -20.68
N ARG A 325 7.12 -6.63 -21.73
CA ARG A 325 7.31 -5.19 -21.60
C ARG A 325 6.01 -4.49 -21.20
N MET A 326 4.88 -4.85 -21.81
CA MET A 326 3.57 -4.30 -21.52
C MET A 326 3.17 -4.52 -20.05
N ILE A 327 3.39 -5.72 -19.52
CA ILE A 327 3.10 -6.05 -18.11
C ILE A 327 3.90 -5.17 -17.12
N GLN A 328 5.13 -4.82 -17.50
CA GLN A 328 6.00 -3.95 -16.70
C GLN A 328 5.68 -2.46 -16.89
N GLN A 329 5.09 -2.06 -18.01
CA GLN A 329 4.75 -0.66 -18.27
C GLN A 329 3.36 -0.28 -17.79
N ALA A 330 2.39 -1.19 -17.91
CA ALA A 330 1.01 -0.97 -17.48
C ALA A 330 0.96 -0.44 -16.06
N ASN A 331 0.14 0.58 -15.83
CA ASN A 331 -0.04 1.19 -14.51
C ASN A 331 -0.72 0.23 -13.51
N LEU A 332 -1.65 -0.59 -13.97
CA LEU A 332 -2.38 -1.57 -13.17
C LEU A 332 -2.35 -2.95 -13.82
N GLN A 333 -2.33 -4.00 -12.99
CA GLN A 333 -2.55 -5.36 -13.43
C GLN A 333 -3.92 -5.82 -12.97
N ILE A 334 -4.74 -6.30 -13.89
CA ILE A 334 -6.10 -6.77 -13.60
C ILE A 334 -6.13 -8.29 -13.75
N CYS A 335 -6.60 -9.01 -12.74
CA CYS A 335 -6.67 -10.47 -12.75
C CYS A 335 -8.01 -10.96 -12.19
N ASN A 336 -8.58 -11.98 -12.83
CA ASN A 336 -9.74 -12.72 -12.36
C ASN A 336 -9.39 -14.21 -12.42
N ALA A 337 -8.81 -14.73 -11.32
CA ALA A 337 -8.38 -16.12 -11.26
C ALA A 337 -9.59 -17.04 -11.13
N SER A 338 -9.52 -18.24 -11.70
CA SER A 338 -10.58 -19.25 -11.62
C SER A 338 -10.15 -20.53 -10.90
N THR A 339 -8.87 -20.67 -10.55
CA THR A 339 -8.36 -21.83 -9.81
C THR A 339 -7.48 -21.41 -8.62
N PRO A 340 -7.44 -22.22 -7.55
CA PRO A 340 -6.52 -22.01 -6.43
C PRO A 340 -5.06 -21.93 -6.85
N ALA A 341 -4.64 -22.73 -7.84
CA ALA A 341 -3.28 -22.71 -8.37
C ALA A 341 -2.94 -21.37 -9.06
N ASN A 342 -3.87 -20.83 -9.87
CA ASN A 342 -3.67 -19.49 -10.45
C ASN A 342 -3.53 -18.43 -9.35
N TYR A 343 -4.33 -18.51 -8.28
CA TYR A 343 -4.23 -17.58 -7.16
C TYR A 343 -2.87 -17.65 -6.46
N PHE A 344 -2.39 -18.87 -6.17
CA PHE A 344 -1.05 -19.11 -5.61
C PHE A 344 0.05 -18.44 -6.45
N HIS A 345 0.04 -18.67 -7.77
CA HIS A 345 1.06 -18.13 -8.67
C HIS A 345 0.96 -16.62 -8.82
N VAL A 346 -0.25 -16.06 -8.89
CA VAL A 346 -0.47 -14.61 -9.02
C VAL A 346 0.05 -13.85 -7.79
N LEU A 347 -0.17 -14.36 -6.58
CA LEU A 347 0.37 -13.76 -5.35
C LEU A 347 1.91 -13.80 -5.33
N ARG A 348 2.51 -14.95 -5.62
CA ARG A 348 3.98 -15.08 -5.65
C ARG A 348 4.62 -14.24 -6.74
N ARG A 349 3.96 -14.07 -7.88
CA ARG A 349 4.40 -13.23 -8.99
C ARG A 349 4.66 -11.79 -8.56
N GLN A 350 3.90 -11.26 -7.60
CA GLN A 350 4.07 -9.88 -7.12
C GLN A 350 5.42 -9.65 -6.44
N VAL A 351 5.99 -10.67 -5.80
CA VAL A 351 7.27 -10.57 -5.09
C VAL A 351 8.44 -11.16 -5.87
N CYS A 352 8.20 -12.17 -6.72
CA CYS A 352 9.25 -12.80 -7.53
C CYS A 352 9.77 -11.92 -8.67
N ARG A 353 9.03 -10.90 -9.10
CA ARG A 353 9.47 -9.96 -10.13
C ARG A 353 10.50 -8.98 -9.59
N GLU A 354 11.34 -8.45 -10.47
CA GLU A 354 12.35 -7.44 -10.15
C GLU A 354 11.78 -6.02 -10.22
N PHE A 355 10.46 -5.87 -10.22
CA PHE A 355 9.74 -4.59 -10.20
C PHE A 355 8.43 -4.78 -9.43
N ARG A 356 7.76 -3.68 -9.10
CA ARG A 356 6.48 -3.69 -8.41
C ARG A 356 5.40 -2.96 -9.21
N LYS A 357 4.25 -3.62 -9.34
CA LYS A 357 3.03 -3.04 -9.94
C LYS A 357 1.81 -3.37 -9.09
N PRO A 358 0.85 -2.43 -8.96
CA PRO A 358 -0.42 -2.72 -8.33
C PRO A 358 -1.16 -3.83 -9.06
N LEU A 359 -1.81 -4.70 -8.28
CA LEU A 359 -2.61 -5.80 -8.77
C LEU A 359 -4.04 -5.67 -8.24
N ILE A 360 -5.00 -5.52 -9.14
CA ILE A 360 -6.43 -5.65 -8.86
C ILE A 360 -6.83 -7.10 -9.11
N LEU A 361 -7.19 -7.81 -8.05
CA LEU A 361 -7.56 -9.21 -8.12
C LEU A 361 -9.02 -9.40 -7.68
N PHE A 362 -9.85 -9.81 -8.62
CA PHE A 362 -11.22 -10.23 -8.32
C PHE A 362 -11.18 -11.60 -7.66
N THR A 363 -11.45 -11.62 -6.36
CA THR A 363 -11.42 -12.84 -5.55
C THR A 363 -12.80 -13.50 -5.55
N PRO A 364 -12.88 -14.83 -5.42
CA PRO A 364 -14.15 -15.52 -5.48
C PRO A 364 -14.92 -15.43 -4.16
N LYS A 365 -16.22 -15.74 -4.25
CA LYS A 365 -17.09 -15.99 -3.10
C LYS A 365 -17.52 -17.47 -3.08
N SER A 366 -18.28 -17.92 -4.07
CA SER A 366 -18.71 -19.33 -4.21
C SER A 366 -17.56 -20.30 -4.48
N LEU A 367 -16.60 -19.95 -5.36
CA LEU A 367 -15.44 -20.82 -5.67
C LEU A 367 -14.50 -21.05 -4.48
N LEU A 368 -14.73 -20.40 -3.34
CA LEU A 368 -14.01 -20.72 -2.10
C LEU A 368 -14.26 -22.15 -1.62
N ARG A 369 -15.35 -22.80 -2.06
CA ARG A 369 -15.77 -24.14 -1.60
C ARG A 369 -16.31 -25.06 -2.71
N HIS A 370 -16.12 -24.69 -3.98
CA HIS A 370 -16.66 -25.44 -5.13
C HIS A 370 -15.85 -26.71 -5.42
#